data_AF-A0A7C6K2Q9-F1
#
_entry.id   AF-A0A7C6K2Q9-F1
#
_cell.length_a   1.000
_cell.length_b   1.000
_cell.length_c   1.000
_cell.angle_alpha   90.00
_cell.angle_beta   90.00
_cell.angle_gamma   90.00
#
_symmetry.space_group_name_H-M   'P 1'
#
loop_
_entity.id
_entity.type
_entity.pdbx_description
1 polymer ?
#
loop_
_entity_poly.entity_id
_entity_poly.type
_entity_poly.pdbx_seq_one_letter_code
_entity_poly.pdbx_strand_id
1 'polypeptide(L)'
;MNEEDKKIKITEVKKSLDEYIKESYPDLNDLDQNQLKTDILEYIYENNMGHDPMPQYYQSVDSYMKVEQYLLKYANINIDDMKEKSMNYLASNIEDVVKKTGMGEFQVKEIIASLASNISTEDNYNDEQNLKLMKSINEKLGEFIKDDEISLTKAIEYNESKAMAYATKWDGSKRNPNYRDFSGSGGDCANFVSQCLRAGGMKFKDGKVDNTSAWYYKGYNLNQISSTWRGANMFRWHWQVRAGKITDVSASQTKSNFKKAVYDKTYQGDAISLVNSKGVAYHTIFVNKRNTSKSDFSYVAHSDSKNHNSLKGRVSGIRIYIYYL
;
A
#
# COMPACT_ATOMS: atom_id res chain seq x y z
N MET A 1 3.88 -16.89 -18.96
CA MET A 1 5.01 -17.14 -18.04
C MET A 1 5.39 -18.60 -18.21
N ASN A 2 6.60 -18.86 -18.71
CA ASN A 2 7.07 -20.23 -18.90
C ASN A 2 7.36 -20.88 -17.52
N GLU A 3 7.63 -22.19 -17.48
CA GLU A 3 7.87 -22.88 -16.20
C GLU A 3 9.15 -22.41 -15.49
N GLU A 4 10.14 -21.95 -16.25
CA GLU A 4 11.42 -21.47 -15.75
C GLU A 4 11.26 -20.12 -15.02
N ASP A 5 10.53 -19.18 -15.61
CA ASP A 5 10.15 -17.89 -15.01
C ASP A 5 9.33 -18.10 -13.72
N LYS A 6 8.42 -19.08 -13.71
CA LYS A 6 7.65 -19.43 -12.50
C LYS A 6 8.58 -19.92 -11.39
N LYS A 7 9.55 -20.76 -11.72
CA LYS A 7 10.51 -21.32 -10.77
C LYS A 7 11.45 -20.25 -10.21
N ILE A 8 11.91 -19.33 -11.06
CA ILE A 8 12.71 -18.16 -10.65
C ILE A 8 11.91 -17.30 -9.67
N LYS A 9 10.67 -16.94 -10.02
CA LYS A 9 9.82 -16.10 -9.17
C LYS A 9 9.53 -16.74 -7.81
N ILE A 10 9.25 -18.05 -7.78
CA ILE A 10 9.08 -18.80 -6.51
C ILE A 10 10.37 -18.78 -5.68
N THR A 11 11.53 -18.89 -6.33
CA THR A 11 12.83 -18.88 -5.64
C THR A 11 13.09 -17.50 -5.01
N GLU A 12 12.83 -16.41 -5.74
CA GLU A 12 12.98 -15.05 -5.21
C GLU A 12 12.02 -14.76 -4.05
N VAL A 13 10.75 -15.22 -4.16
CA VAL A 13 9.75 -15.15 -3.09
C VAL A 13 10.25 -15.86 -1.83
N LYS A 14 10.72 -17.11 -1.94
CA LYS A 14 11.27 -17.86 -0.80
C LYS A 14 12.46 -17.15 -0.17
N LYS A 15 13.40 -16.71 -1.01
CA LYS A 15 14.59 -15.97 -0.58
C LYS A 15 14.23 -14.72 0.22
N SER A 16 13.24 -13.96 -0.24
CA SER A 16 12.82 -12.73 0.42
C SER A 16 12.12 -12.96 1.78
N LEU A 17 11.34 -14.03 1.91
CA LEU A 17 10.78 -14.43 3.21
C LEU A 17 11.88 -14.92 4.15
N ASP A 18 12.84 -15.70 3.65
CA ASP A 18 13.99 -16.15 4.44
C ASP A 18 14.86 -14.99 4.93
N GLU A 19 15.11 -14.00 4.07
CA GLU A 19 15.82 -12.77 4.41
C GLU A 19 15.08 -11.99 5.49
N TYR A 20 13.77 -11.78 5.33
CA TYR A 20 12.95 -11.09 6.34
C TYR A 20 13.09 -11.74 7.73
N ILE A 21 12.92 -13.06 7.79
CA ILE A 21 12.91 -13.81 9.06
C ILE A 21 14.27 -13.76 9.74
N LYS A 22 15.36 -13.96 8.98
CA LYS A 22 16.72 -13.90 9.53
C LYS A 22 17.09 -12.51 10.04
N GLU A 23 16.67 -11.47 9.34
CA GLU A 23 16.99 -10.09 9.72
C GLU A 23 16.16 -9.62 10.93
N SER A 24 14.88 -9.99 10.98
CA SER A 24 13.94 -9.48 11.98
C SER A 24 13.87 -10.34 13.25
N TYR A 25 14.25 -11.62 13.15
CA TYR A 25 14.20 -12.60 14.23
C TYR A 25 15.51 -13.38 14.38
N PRO A 26 16.67 -12.70 14.50
CA PRO A 26 17.97 -13.37 14.56
C PRO A 26 18.15 -14.27 15.79
N ASP A 27 17.40 -14.01 16.85
CA ASP A 27 17.49 -14.73 18.13
C ASP A 27 16.59 -15.98 18.20
N LEU A 28 15.69 -16.17 17.23
CA LEU A 28 14.89 -17.39 17.15
C LEU A 28 15.74 -18.55 16.63
N ASN A 29 15.55 -19.74 17.22
CA ASN A 29 16.17 -20.96 16.70
C ASN A 29 15.55 -21.36 15.34
N ASP A 30 16.21 -22.26 14.62
CA ASP A 30 15.77 -22.68 13.27
C ASP A 30 14.35 -23.28 13.24
N LEU A 31 13.92 -23.98 14.30
CA LEU A 31 12.58 -24.55 14.37
C LEU A 31 11.53 -23.43 14.46
N ASP A 32 11.73 -22.46 15.35
CA ASP A 32 10.82 -21.33 15.54
C ASP A 32 10.80 -20.40 14.32
N GLN A 33 11.94 -20.18 13.66
CA GLN A 33 11.98 -19.43 12.40
C GLN A 33 11.19 -20.14 11.29
N ASN A 34 11.29 -21.47 11.19
CA ASN A 34 10.54 -22.24 10.20
C ASN A 34 9.04 -22.29 10.51
N GLN A 35 8.67 -22.33 11.79
CA GLN A 35 7.28 -22.20 12.20
C GLN A 35 6.73 -20.83 11.81
N LEU A 36 7.43 -19.74 12.12
CA LEU A 36 6.98 -18.39 11.77
C LEU A 36 6.84 -18.19 10.25
N LYS A 37 7.75 -18.75 9.44
CA LYS A 37 7.60 -18.77 7.98
C LYS A 37 6.31 -19.47 7.56
N THR A 38 6.02 -20.61 8.18
CA THR A 38 4.82 -21.40 7.90
C THR A 38 3.59 -20.60 8.28
N ASP A 39 3.55 -20.01 9.47
CA ASP A 39 2.45 -19.16 9.93
C ASP A 39 2.19 -17.98 8.98
N ILE A 40 3.23 -17.28 8.52
CA ILE A 40 3.09 -16.18 7.56
C ILE A 40 2.56 -16.68 6.20
N LEU A 41 3.04 -17.83 5.72
CA LEU A 41 2.59 -18.39 4.44
C LEU A 41 1.16 -18.92 4.52
N GLU A 42 0.79 -19.58 5.61
CA GLU A 42 -0.58 -20.02 5.90
C GLU A 42 -1.50 -18.81 5.99
N TYR A 43 -1.09 -17.77 6.72
CA TYR A 43 -1.81 -16.51 6.79
C TYR A 43 -2.02 -15.92 5.39
N ILE A 44 -0.97 -15.81 4.57
CA ILE A 44 -1.09 -15.34 3.18
C ILE A 44 -2.10 -16.18 2.39
N TYR A 45 -2.05 -17.51 2.52
CA TYR A 45 -2.92 -18.43 1.80
C TYR A 45 -4.38 -18.31 2.24
N GLU A 46 -4.65 -18.41 3.54
CA GLU A 46 -6.00 -18.30 4.12
C GLU A 46 -6.67 -16.96 3.81
N ASN A 47 -5.85 -15.92 3.72
CA ASN A 47 -6.30 -14.57 3.45
C ASN A 47 -6.29 -14.19 1.96
N ASN A 48 -5.98 -15.16 1.08
CA ASN A 48 -5.88 -14.98 -0.38
C ASN A 48 -4.98 -13.80 -0.77
N MET A 49 -3.83 -13.70 -0.11
CA MET A 49 -2.86 -12.64 -0.30
C MET A 49 -1.88 -13.00 -1.41
N GLY A 50 -1.32 -11.97 -2.07
CA GLY A 50 -0.33 -12.15 -3.13
C GLY A 50 1.04 -12.56 -2.57
N HIS A 51 2.05 -12.60 -3.42
CA HIS A 51 3.44 -12.72 -2.99
C HIS A 51 4.27 -11.63 -3.68
N ASP A 52 5.25 -11.11 -2.96
CA ASP A 52 6.21 -10.14 -3.46
C ASP A 52 7.61 -10.67 -3.10
N PRO A 53 8.58 -10.71 -4.02
CA PRO A 53 9.92 -11.20 -3.73
C PRO A 53 10.76 -10.17 -2.94
N MET A 54 10.13 -9.43 -2.01
CA MET A 54 10.76 -8.39 -1.22
C MET A 54 10.50 -8.64 0.27
N PRO A 55 11.53 -8.65 1.14
CA PRO A 55 11.37 -8.93 2.57
C PRO A 55 10.33 -8.05 3.28
N GLN A 56 10.22 -6.78 2.86
CA GLN A 56 9.32 -5.79 3.45
C GLN A 56 7.83 -6.10 3.21
N TYR A 57 7.51 -6.88 2.19
CA TYR A 57 6.17 -7.41 2.02
C TYR A 57 5.80 -8.33 3.19
N TYR A 58 6.65 -9.31 3.50
CA TYR A 58 6.43 -10.25 4.61
C TYR A 58 6.46 -9.56 5.96
N GLN A 59 7.29 -8.52 6.13
CA GLN A 59 7.25 -7.64 7.30
C GLN A 59 5.87 -7.01 7.51
N SER A 60 5.25 -6.52 6.42
CA SER A 60 3.91 -5.94 6.50
C SER A 60 2.85 -6.99 6.83
N VAL A 61 2.94 -8.17 6.21
CA VAL A 61 2.03 -9.28 6.46
C VAL A 61 2.12 -9.72 7.93
N ASP A 62 3.33 -9.97 8.42
CA ASP A 62 3.58 -10.38 9.80
C ASP A 62 3.09 -9.32 10.80
N SER A 63 3.37 -8.04 10.53
CA SER A 63 2.88 -6.94 11.37
C SER A 63 1.35 -6.93 11.47
N TYR A 64 0.64 -7.12 10.35
CA TYR A 64 -0.82 -7.15 10.34
C TYR A 64 -1.37 -8.41 11.04
N MET A 65 -0.80 -9.58 10.74
CA MET A 65 -1.13 -10.86 11.38
C MET A 65 -1.01 -10.79 12.90
N LYS A 66 0.09 -10.22 13.42
CA LYS A 66 0.32 -10.04 14.85
C LYS A 66 -0.72 -9.14 15.51
N VAL A 67 -1.10 -8.05 14.86
CA VAL A 67 -2.15 -7.14 15.37
C VAL A 67 -3.51 -7.82 15.38
N GLU A 68 -3.86 -8.54 14.32
CA GLU A 68 -5.12 -9.31 14.24
C GLU A 68 -5.19 -10.37 15.35
N GLN A 69 -4.12 -11.16 15.53
CA GLN A 69 -4.04 -12.15 16.61
C GLN A 69 -4.13 -11.52 18.00
N TYR A 70 -3.48 -10.36 18.20
CA TYR A 70 -3.56 -9.61 19.46
C TYR A 70 -5.01 -9.16 19.75
N LEU A 71 -5.69 -8.56 18.77
CA LEU A 71 -7.07 -8.10 18.91
C LEU A 71 -8.05 -9.24 19.19
N LEU A 72 -7.91 -10.36 18.48
CA LEU A 72 -8.74 -11.54 18.71
C LEU A 72 -8.52 -12.09 20.12
N LYS A 73 -7.26 -12.23 20.55
CA LYS A 73 -6.91 -12.85 21.83
C LYS A 73 -7.27 -12.00 23.05
N TYR A 74 -6.99 -10.69 22.99
CA TYR A 74 -7.07 -9.83 24.18
C TYR A 74 -8.29 -8.92 24.21
N ALA A 75 -8.93 -8.70 23.06
CA ALA A 75 -10.10 -7.82 22.96
C ALA A 75 -11.35 -8.54 22.41
N ASN A 76 -11.21 -9.77 21.90
CA ASN A 76 -12.24 -10.47 21.14
C ASN A 76 -12.80 -9.58 20.01
N ILE A 77 -11.90 -8.93 19.28
CA ILE A 77 -12.21 -8.04 18.16
C ILE A 77 -11.66 -8.67 16.88
N ASN A 78 -12.54 -8.92 15.90
CA ASN A 78 -12.11 -9.17 14.53
C ASN A 78 -11.84 -7.81 13.85
N ILE A 79 -10.61 -7.61 13.40
CA ILE A 79 -10.14 -6.35 12.81
C ILE A 79 -10.88 -5.99 11.53
N ASP A 80 -11.28 -7.00 10.74
CA ASP A 80 -11.96 -6.80 9.47
C ASP A 80 -13.43 -6.39 9.66
N ASP A 81 -14.07 -6.88 10.72
CA ASP A 81 -15.49 -6.63 11.03
C ASP A 81 -15.71 -5.35 11.85
N MET A 82 -14.73 -4.96 12.67
CA MET A 82 -14.89 -3.91 13.68
C MET A 82 -13.74 -2.90 13.62
N LYS A 83 -13.49 -2.31 12.45
CA LYS A 83 -12.34 -1.40 12.22
C LYS A 83 -12.27 -0.26 13.23
N GLU A 84 -13.37 0.44 13.51
CA GLU A 84 -13.37 1.57 14.45
C GLU A 84 -13.03 1.13 15.88
N LYS A 85 -13.65 0.03 16.33
CA LYS A 85 -13.39 -0.55 17.65
C LYS A 85 -11.93 -1.01 17.74
N SER A 86 -11.40 -1.61 16.68
CA SER A 86 -10.01 -2.05 16.57
C SER A 86 -9.05 -0.89 16.72
N MET A 87 -9.26 0.19 15.98
CA MET A 87 -8.43 1.39 16.09
C MET A 87 -8.42 1.99 17.49
N ASN A 88 -9.60 2.20 18.06
CA ASN A 88 -9.73 2.80 19.37
C ASN A 88 -9.06 1.93 20.45
N TYR A 89 -9.22 0.61 20.34
CA TYR A 89 -8.57 -0.33 21.24
C TYR A 89 -7.05 -0.28 21.09
N LEU A 90 -6.54 -0.38 19.86
CA LEU A 90 -5.09 -0.32 19.58
C LEU A 90 -4.48 0.99 20.06
N ALA A 91 -5.07 2.13 19.71
CA ALA A 91 -4.59 3.46 20.10
C ALA A 91 -4.56 3.67 21.62
N SER A 92 -5.50 3.05 22.35
CA SER A 92 -5.55 3.14 23.81
C SER A 92 -4.62 2.16 24.53
N ASN A 93 -4.08 1.16 23.82
CA ASN A 93 -3.29 0.07 24.39
C ASN A 93 -1.94 -0.13 23.69
N ILE A 94 -1.38 0.91 23.06
CA ILE A 94 -0.17 0.81 22.23
C ILE A 94 1.00 0.16 22.95
N GLU A 95 1.27 0.56 24.19
CA GLU A 95 2.38 0.00 24.97
C GLU A 95 2.20 -1.51 25.22
N ASP A 96 0.98 -1.96 25.51
CA ASP A 96 0.68 -3.38 25.69
C ASP A 96 0.75 -4.14 24.36
N VAL A 97 0.24 -3.56 23.27
CA VAL A 97 0.38 -4.13 21.92
C VAL A 97 1.85 -4.36 21.60
N VAL A 98 2.69 -3.32 21.71
CA VAL A 98 4.14 -3.38 21.49
C VAL A 98 4.78 -4.47 22.33
N LYS A 99 4.47 -4.51 23.63
CA LYS A 99 5.03 -5.49 24.56
C LYS A 99 4.63 -6.93 24.22
N LYS A 100 3.37 -7.15 23.81
CA LYS A 100 2.81 -8.49 23.59
C LYS A 100 3.10 -9.04 22.19
N THR A 101 3.30 -8.18 21.20
CA THR A 101 3.60 -8.58 19.80
C THR A 101 5.08 -8.51 19.46
N GLY A 102 5.87 -7.79 20.27
CA GLY A 102 7.27 -7.46 19.99
C GLY A 102 7.45 -6.46 18.85
N MET A 103 6.37 -5.83 18.37
CA MET A 103 6.42 -4.86 17.28
C MET A 103 6.95 -3.51 17.76
N GLY A 104 7.57 -2.75 16.86
CA GLY A 104 7.89 -1.35 17.13
C GLY A 104 6.62 -0.51 17.26
N GLU A 105 6.62 0.46 18.19
CA GLU A 105 5.51 1.40 18.40
C GLU A 105 5.06 2.06 17.09
N PHE A 106 6.03 2.44 16.26
CA PHE A 106 5.79 3.00 14.94
C PHE A 106 4.91 2.11 14.07
N GLN A 107 5.24 0.81 13.94
CA GLN A 107 4.48 -0.15 13.11
C GLN A 107 3.03 -0.30 13.58
N VAL A 108 2.82 -0.30 14.91
CA VAL A 108 1.46 -0.34 15.49
C VAL A 108 0.69 0.93 15.11
N LYS A 109 1.32 2.10 15.17
CA LYS A 109 0.71 3.37 14.75
C LYS A 109 0.35 3.38 13.27
N GLU A 110 1.16 2.75 12.40
CA GLU A 110 0.85 2.67 10.97
C GLU A 110 -0.38 1.81 10.70
N ILE A 111 -0.53 0.71 11.43
CA ILE A 111 -1.74 -0.12 11.34
C ILE A 111 -2.95 0.64 11.89
N ILE A 112 -2.82 1.42 12.95
CA ILE A 112 -3.93 2.28 13.42
C ILE A 112 -4.33 3.30 12.35
N ALA A 113 -3.34 4.01 11.78
CA ALA A 113 -3.57 4.94 10.68
C ALA A 113 -4.19 4.23 9.47
N SER A 114 -3.86 2.95 9.26
CA SER A 114 -4.39 2.15 8.17
C SER A 114 -5.89 1.94 8.20
N LEU A 115 -6.38 1.67 9.40
CA LEU A 115 -7.78 1.37 9.64
C LEU A 115 -8.59 2.67 9.55
N ALA A 116 -7.98 3.80 9.91
CA ALA A 116 -8.63 5.10 9.98
C ALA A 116 -9.07 5.61 8.62
N SER A 117 -8.21 5.49 7.61
CA SER A 117 -8.58 5.84 6.25
C SER A 117 -9.65 4.90 5.66
N ASN A 118 -9.73 3.63 6.11
CA ASN A 118 -10.70 2.67 5.61
C ASN A 118 -12.12 2.91 6.15
N ILE A 119 -12.23 3.59 7.30
CA ILE A 119 -13.52 3.98 7.91
C ILE A 119 -14.07 5.24 7.24
N SER A 120 -13.19 6.18 6.86
CA SER A 120 -13.59 7.42 6.17
C SER A 120 -14.24 7.21 4.79
N THR A 121 -14.22 5.98 4.28
CA THR A 121 -14.62 5.60 2.92
C THR A 121 -15.87 4.72 2.85
N GLU A 122 -16.42 4.28 3.98
CA GLU A 122 -17.70 3.54 3.99
C GLU A 122 -18.87 4.53 3.82
N ASP A 123 -19.66 4.34 2.75
CA ASP A 123 -20.79 5.21 2.38
C ASP A 123 -21.80 5.28 3.56
N ASN A 124 -21.98 6.46 4.17
CA ASN A 124 -22.82 6.84 5.35
C ASN A 124 -22.13 7.04 6.71
N TYR A 125 -21.03 7.80 6.80
CA TYR A 125 -20.57 8.32 8.10
C TYR A 125 -20.25 9.81 8.02
N ASN A 126 -20.86 10.61 8.91
CA ASN A 126 -20.79 12.07 8.90
C ASN A 126 -19.35 12.58 9.05
N ASP A 127 -18.94 13.52 8.19
CA ASP A 127 -17.61 14.15 8.19
C ASP A 127 -17.18 14.67 9.58
N GLU A 128 -18.14 15.11 10.41
CA GLU A 128 -17.89 15.58 11.78
C GLU A 128 -17.52 14.46 12.77
N GLN A 129 -18.14 13.28 12.66
CA GLN A 129 -17.83 12.14 13.52
C GLN A 129 -16.45 11.56 13.19
N ASN A 130 -16.12 11.49 11.89
CA ASN A 130 -14.80 11.11 11.43
C ASN A 130 -13.73 12.10 11.92
N LEU A 131 -13.98 13.41 11.83
CA LEU A 131 -13.04 14.41 12.34
C LEU A 131 -12.81 14.30 13.86
N LYS A 132 -13.87 14.05 14.64
CA LYS A 132 -13.78 13.83 16.10
C LYS A 132 -13.01 12.56 16.44
N LEU A 133 -13.25 11.48 15.71
CA LEU A 133 -12.54 10.21 15.88
C LEU A 133 -11.05 10.37 15.57
N MET A 134 -10.71 11.00 14.43
CA MET A 134 -9.33 11.26 14.03
C MET A 134 -8.60 12.16 15.03
N LYS A 135 -9.26 13.20 15.53
CA LYS A 135 -8.69 14.08 16.57
C LYS A 135 -8.40 13.33 17.86
N SER A 136 -9.34 12.52 18.33
CA SER A 136 -9.19 11.67 19.52
C SER A 136 -8.04 10.67 19.37
N ILE A 137 -7.89 10.07 18.18
CA ILE A 137 -6.77 9.17 17.89
C ILE A 137 -5.45 9.94 17.90
N ASN A 138 -5.38 11.10 17.26
CA ASN A 138 -4.15 11.91 17.21
C ASN A 138 -3.67 12.33 18.60
N GLU A 139 -4.60 12.69 19.48
CA GLU A 139 -4.33 12.99 20.88
C GLU A 139 -3.76 11.76 21.61
N LYS A 140 -4.33 10.56 21.41
CA LYS A 140 -3.84 9.31 21.99
C LYS A 140 -2.47 8.87 21.46
N LEU A 141 -2.17 9.17 20.20
CA LEU A 141 -0.93 8.74 19.56
C LEU A 141 0.29 9.60 19.92
N GLY A 142 0.12 10.72 20.63
CA GLY A 142 1.21 11.60 21.03
C GLY A 142 1.97 12.18 19.83
N GLU A 143 1.39 13.21 19.20
CA GLU A 143 2.01 14.03 18.14
C GLU A 143 2.54 13.26 16.91
N PHE A 144 1.94 12.11 16.55
CA PHE A 144 2.25 11.45 15.28
C PHE A 144 1.59 12.14 14.07
N ILE A 145 0.49 12.84 14.31
CA ILE A 145 -0.12 13.75 13.34
C ILE A 145 0.13 15.17 13.85
N LYS A 146 1.40 15.58 13.79
CA LYS A 146 1.72 16.99 13.92
C LYS A 146 1.36 17.71 12.62
N ASP A 147 0.58 18.76 12.82
CA ASP A 147 0.21 19.85 11.92
C ASP A 147 -1.07 19.67 11.08
N ASP A 148 -2.10 20.31 11.63
CA ASP A 148 -3.21 20.98 10.97
C ASP A 148 -2.73 21.88 9.80
N GLU A 149 -2.43 21.25 8.66
CA GLU A 149 -2.48 21.86 7.31
C GLU A 149 -2.57 20.80 6.20
N ILE A 150 -2.90 19.55 6.54
CA ILE A 150 -2.91 18.40 5.63
C ILE A 150 -4.32 18.21 5.06
N SER A 151 -4.72 19.04 4.09
CA SER A 151 -5.74 18.62 3.10
C SER A 151 -5.89 19.54 1.88
N LEU A 152 -5.43 20.80 1.90
CA LEU A 152 -5.69 21.75 0.80
C LEU A 152 -4.46 22.39 0.16
N THR A 153 -3.30 22.43 0.83
CA THR A 153 -2.08 23.06 0.30
C THR A 153 -1.14 22.08 -0.44
N LYS A 154 -1.25 20.76 -0.24
CA LYS A 154 -0.39 19.75 -0.89
C LYS A 154 -0.65 19.54 -2.39
N ALA A 155 -1.88 19.76 -2.84
CA ALA A 155 -2.27 19.70 -4.26
C ALA A 155 -1.53 20.75 -5.13
N ILE A 156 -0.79 21.70 -4.52
CA ILE A 156 -0.12 22.79 -5.22
C ILE A 156 1.26 22.36 -5.80
N GLU A 157 1.91 21.30 -5.28
CA GLU A 157 3.22 20.86 -5.79
C GLU A 157 3.15 19.77 -6.88
N TYR A 158 2.03 19.05 -6.99
CA TYR A 158 1.88 17.99 -7.97
C TYR A 158 1.45 18.53 -9.34
N ASN A 159 2.34 18.45 -10.31
CA ASN A 159 2.08 18.77 -11.70
C ASN A 159 1.66 17.52 -12.47
N GLU A 160 0.34 17.32 -12.56
CA GLU A 160 -0.29 16.23 -13.31
C GLU A 160 0.27 16.11 -14.73
N SER A 161 0.38 17.23 -15.45
CA SER A 161 0.84 17.23 -16.85
C SER A 161 2.26 16.66 -17.00
N LYS A 162 3.18 16.94 -16.06
CA LYS A 162 4.53 16.37 -16.05
C LYS A 162 4.52 14.89 -15.72
N ALA A 163 3.71 14.47 -14.73
CA ALA A 163 3.56 13.07 -14.37
C ALA A 163 2.99 12.25 -15.54
N MET A 164 1.96 12.77 -16.21
CA MET A 164 1.32 12.20 -17.40
C MET A 164 2.27 12.11 -18.60
N ALA A 165 3.10 13.14 -18.81
CA ALA A 165 4.13 13.12 -19.85
C ALA A 165 5.19 12.04 -19.57
N TYR A 166 5.61 11.90 -18.31
CA TYR A 166 6.54 10.85 -17.89
C TYR A 166 5.94 9.46 -18.09
N ALA A 167 4.72 9.25 -17.59
CA ALA A 167 3.94 8.03 -17.76
C ALA A 167 3.83 7.64 -19.24
N THR A 168 3.44 8.56 -20.12
CA THR A 168 3.33 8.32 -21.56
C THR A 168 4.67 7.95 -22.20
N LYS A 169 5.77 8.58 -21.77
CA LYS A 169 7.11 8.32 -22.29
C LYS A 169 7.58 6.89 -21.95
N TRP A 170 7.30 6.45 -20.73
CA TRP A 170 7.88 5.25 -20.16
C TRP A 170 6.91 4.08 -20.00
N ASP A 171 5.63 4.19 -20.38
CA ASP A 171 4.64 3.10 -20.27
C ASP A 171 5.05 1.79 -20.99
N GLY A 172 4.43 0.68 -20.57
CA GLY A 172 4.53 -0.64 -21.17
C GLY A 172 5.86 -1.30 -20.87
N SER A 173 6.59 -1.69 -21.92
CA SER A 173 7.88 -2.39 -21.81
C SER A 173 9.09 -1.44 -21.71
N LYS A 174 8.89 -0.13 -21.75
CA LYS A 174 10.00 0.85 -21.68
C LYS A 174 10.46 1.01 -20.23
N ARG A 175 11.76 1.17 -20.01
CA ARG A 175 12.35 1.41 -18.69
C ARG A 175 13.21 2.65 -18.72
N ASN A 176 13.01 3.56 -17.77
CA ASN A 176 13.85 4.74 -17.67
C ASN A 176 15.23 4.30 -17.14
N PRO A 177 16.32 4.47 -17.91
CA PRO A 177 17.64 4.01 -17.50
C PRO A 177 18.15 4.68 -16.23
N ASN A 178 17.59 5.83 -15.81
CA ASN A 178 17.94 6.52 -14.56
C ASN A 178 17.41 5.81 -13.29
N TYR A 179 16.56 4.79 -13.45
CA TYR A 179 16.00 4.02 -12.37
C TYR A 179 16.29 2.54 -12.58
N ARG A 180 16.46 1.80 -11.48
CA ARG A 180 16.60 0.35 -11.50
C ARG A 180 15.32 -0.28 -12.06
N ASP A 181 15.51 -1.25 -12.95
CA ASP A 181 14.43 -2.10 -13.46
C ASP A 181 14.17 -3.26 -12.49
N PHE A 182 12.92 -3.37 -12.02
CA PHE A 182 12.48 -4.43 -11.11
C PHE A 182 11.57 -5.46 -11.78
N SER A 183 11.48 -5.49 -13.12
CA SER A 183 10.54 -6.33 -13.86
C SER A 183 10.65 -7.82 -13.53
N GLY A 184 11.87 -8.30 -13.24
CA GLY A 184 12.12 -9.69 -12.83
C GLY A 184 11.68 -10.02 -11.41
N SER A 185 11.63 -9.02 -10.52
CA SER A 185 11.48 -9.20 -9.07
C SER A 185 10.23 -8.50 -8.52
N GLY A 186 9.15 -8.41 -9.29
CA GLY A 186 7.80 -8.00 -8.82
C GLY A 186 7.60 -6.53 -8.42
N GLY A 187 8.66 -5.76 -8.14
CA GLY A 187 8.59 -4.38 -7.62
C GLY A 187 8.40 -3.28 -8.68
N ASP A 188 8.30 -3.63 -9.97
CA ASP A 188 8.37 -2.59 -11.00
C ASP A 188 7.09 -1.74 -11.13
N CYS A 189 5.96 -2.26 -10.68
CA CYS A 189 4.71 -1.51 -10.68
C CYS A 189 4.77 -0.26 -9.79
N ALA A 190 5.12 -0.42 -8.51
CA ALA A 190 5.27 0.71 -7.59
C ALA A 190 6.48 1.58 -7.95
N ASN A 191 7.59 0.98 -8.43
CA ASN A 191 8.75 1.72 -8.93
C ASN A 191 8.34 2.69 -10.05
N PHE A 192 7.62 2.21 -11.06
CA PHE A 192 7.16 3.03 -12.18
C PHE A 192 6.22 4.14 -11.72
N VAL A 193 5.21 3.82 -10.91
CA VAL A 193 4.26 4.82 -10.41
C VAL A 193 5.00 5.86 -9.57
N SER A 194 5.94 5.47 -8.71
CA SER A 194 6.77 6.40 -7.94
C SER A 194 7.57 7.34 -8.83
N GLN A 195 8.11 6.85 -9.95
CA GLN A 195 8.78 7.68 -10.95
C GLN A 195 7.83 8.70 -11.58
N CYS A 196 6.60 8.30 -11.94
CA CYS A 196 5.57 9.23 -12.44
C CYS A 196 5.29 10.33 -11.42
N LEU A 197 5.09 9.98 -10.15
CA LEU A 197 4.81 10.95 -9.08
C LEU A 197 6.00 11.89 -8.85
N ARG A 198 7.23 11.37 -8.89
CA ARG A 198 8.45 12.16 -8.76
C ARG A 198 8.62 13.14 -9.92
N ALA A 199 8.35 12.71 -11.15
CA ALA A 199 8.37 13.57 -12.33
C ALA A 199 7.27 14.65 -12.28
N GLY A 200 6.13 14.32 -11.66
CA GLY A 200 5.08 15.27 -11.32
C GLY A 200 5.48 16.30 -10.27
N GLY A 201 6.58 16.14 -9.56
CA GLY A 201 7.06 17.12 -8.57
C GLY A 201 6.99 16.65 -7.13
N MET A 202 6.49 15.43 -6.86
CA MET A 202 6.47 14.91 -5.49
C MET A 202 7.89 14.82 -4.92
N LYS A 203 8.09 15.47 -3.77
CA LYS A 203 9.40 15.52 -3.10
C LYS A 203 9.77 14.17 -2.48
N PHE A 204 11.06 13.89 -2.36
CA PHE A 204 11.47 12.74 -1.57
C PHE A 204 11.14 12.95 -0.09
N LYS A 205 10.92 11.85 0.62
CA LYS A 205 10.83 11.79 2.07
C LYS A 205 11.94 10.86 2.54
N ASP A 206 12.91 11.42 3.24
CA ASP A 206 14.03 10.65 3.77
C ASP A 206 13.60 9.82 4.97
N GLY A 207 14.37 8.78 5.27
CA GLY A 207 14.14 7.87 6.39
C GLY A 207 14.89 6.57 6.21
N LYS A 208 14.59 5.58 7.05
CA LYS A 208 15.10 4.22 6.87
C LYS A 208 14.44 3.57 5.65
N VAL A 209 15.14 2.64 5.01
CA VAL A 209 14.72 2.06 3.72
C VAL A 209 13.42 1.24 3.84
N ASP A 210 13.19 0.63 4.98
CA ASP A 210 12.05 -0.19 5.34
C ASP A 210 10.90 0.60 5.97
N ASN A 211 11.11 1.88 6.27
CA ASN A 211 10.12 2.71 6.91
C ASN A 211 9.07 3.22 5.89
N THR A 212 7.82 2.98 6.21
CA THR A 212 6.62 3.43 5.47
C THR A 212 6.50 4.97 5.36
N SER A 213 7.06 5.76 6.29
CA SER A 213 7.12 7.22 6.17
C SER A 213 8.18 7.72 5.17
N ALA A 214 9.16 6.87 4.82
CA ALA A 214 10.16 7.20 3.82
C ALA A 214 9.59 7.01 2.42
N TRP A 215 10.09 7.76 1.44
CA TRP A 215 9.83 7.56 0.02
C TRP A 215 10.92 8.26 -0.80
N TYR A 216 11.90 7.48 -1.26
CA TYR A 216 13.06 8.02 -1.97
C TYR A 216 13.69 7.01 -2.92
N TYR A 217 14.39 7.54 -3.92
CA TYR A 217 15.31 6.82 -4.77
C TYR A 217 16.62 7.60 -4.82
N LYS A 218 17.69 7.08 -4.20
CA LYS A 218 18.99 7.75 -4.05
C LYS A 218 20.15 7.03 -4.74
N GLY A 219 19.90 5.86 -5.32
CA GLY A 219 20.91 5.03 -5.97
C GLY A 219 20.31 3.71 -6.48
N TYR A 220 21.14 2.83 -7.04
CA TYR A 220 20.70 1.56 -7.63
C TYR A 220 20.73 0.38 -6.66
N ASN A 221 21.32 0.56 -5.48
CA ASN A 221 21.36 -0.48 -4.45
C ASN A 221 20.05 -0.47 -3.65
N LEU A 222 19.58 -1.65 -3.22
CA LEU A 222 18.29 -1.77 -2.53
C LEU A 222 18.23 -0.96 -1.22
N ASN A 223 19.35 -0.80 -0.51
CA ASN A 223 19.45 0.03 0.68
C ASN A 223 19.37 1.55 0.40
N GLN A 224 19.46 1.96 -0.86
CA GLN A 224 19.34 3.35 -1.33
C GLN A 224 17.98 3.64 -1.98
N ILE A 225 17.05 2.67 -1.98
CA ILE A 225 15.72 2.78 -2.58
C ILE A 225 14.71 2.35 -1.53
N SER A 226 13.90 3.29 -1.02
CA SER A 226 12.91 2.95 0.01
C SER A 226 11.97 1.86 -0.49
N SER A 227 11.56 0.98 0.40
CA SER A 227 10.59 -0.08 0.14
C SER A 227 9.27 0.50 -0.38
N THR A 228 8.85 1.65 0.11
CA THR A 228 7.68 2.42 -0.35
C THR A 228 7.80 2.97 -1.78
N TRP A 229 9.01 3.08 -2.32
CA TRP A 229 9.24 3.49 -3.70
C TRP A 229 8.99 2.32 -4.67
N ARG A 230 9.30 1.09 -4.25
CA ARG A 230 9.37 -0.08 -5.14
C ARG A 230 8.43 -1.24 -4.80
N GLY A 231 7.88 -1.33 -3.59
CA GLY A 231 6.98 -2.41 -3.17
C GLY A 231 5.52 -1.95 -3.21
N ALA A 232 4.63 -2.70 -3.85
CA ALA A 232 3.23 -2.30 -4.00
C ALA A 232 2.52 -2.06 -2.66
N ASN A 233 2.72 -2.95 -1.68
CA ASN A 233 2.13 -2.81 -0.36
C ASN A 233 2.71 -1.63 0.43
N MET A 234 4.04 -1.47 0.39
CA MET A 234 4.72 -0.37 1.06
C MET A 234 4.38 0.98 0.42
N PHE A 235 4.19 1.02 -0.90
CA PHE A 235 3.68 2.20 -1.59
C PHE A 235 2.30 2.58 -1.06
N ARG A 236 1.39 1.60 -0.93
CA ARG A 236 0.07 1.86 -0.35
C ARG A 236 0.20 2.47 1.04
N TRP A 237 1.01 1.89 1.91
CA TRP A 237 1.22 2.40 3.27
C TRP A 237 1.68 3.85 3.30
N HIS A 238 2.68 4.18 2.48
CA HIS A 238 3.19 5.54 2.37
C HIS A 238 2.13 6.54 1.87
N TRP A 239 1.45 6.20 0.79
CA TRP A 239 0.53 7.11 0.12
C TRP A 239 -0.82 7.24 0.83
N GLN A 240 -1.18 6.26 1.64
CA GLN A 240 -2.34 6.29 2.53
C GLN A 240 -2.25 7.36 3.62
N VAL A 241 -1.05 7.80 4.00
CA VAL A 241 -0.86 8.92 4.94
C VAL A 241 -0.42 10.21 4.24
N ARG A 242 0.12 10.10 3.03
CA ARG A 242 0.75 11.23 2.36
C ARG A 242 -0.16 11.96 1.37
N ALA A 243 -1.02 11.22 0.67
CA ALA A 243 -1.93 11.78 -0.33
C ALA A 243 -2.87 12.81 0.31
N GLY A 244 -3.32 13.80 -0.46
CA GLY A 244 -4.25 14.82 0.04
C GLY A 244 -5.61 14.24 0.42
N LYS A 245 -6.03 13.20 -0.29
CA LYS A 245 -7.20 12.38 0.02
C LYS A 245 -6.96 10.95 -0.47
N ILE A 246 -7.65 9.98 0.13
CA ILE A 246 -7.75 8.61 -0.37
C ILE A 246 -9.22 8.20 -0.50
N THR A 247 -9.53 7.40 -1.51
CA THR A 247 -10.81 6.67 -1.58
C THR A 247 -10.51 5.17 -1.65
N ASP A 248 -11.04 4.40 -0.70
CA ASP A 248 -11.15 2.95 -0.77
C ASP A 248 -12.46 2.61 -1.51
N VAL A 249 -12.35 1.80 -2.56
CA VAL A 249 -13.49 1.36 -3.36
C VAL A 249 -13.55 -0.15 -3.32
N SER A 250 -14.66 -0.68 -2.82
CA SER A 250 -14.87 -2.12 -2.72
C SER A 250 -14.90 -2.80 -4.09
N ALA A 251 -14.58 -4.10 -4.12
CA ALA A 251 -14.69 -4.95 -5.31
C ALA A 251 -16.11 -4.94 -5.92
N SER A 252 -17.15 -4.85 -5.08
CA SER A 252 -18.53 -4.76 -5.55
C SER A 252 -18.79 -3.44 -6.26
N GLN A 253 -18.33 -2.32 -5.69
CA GLN A 253 -18.48 -1.00 -6.30
C GLN A 253 -17.68 -0.87 -7.61
N THR A 254 -16.46 -1.39 -7.70
CA THR A 254 -15.68 -1.37 -8.96
C THR A 254 -16.34 -2.21 -10.06
N LYS A 255 -17.05 -3.29 -9.71
CA LYS A 255 -17.79 -4.14 -10.65
C LYS A 255 -19.13 -3.54 -11.09
N SER A 256 -19.94 -3.09 -10.13
CA SER A 256 -21.36 -2.76 -10.35
C SER A 256 -21.65 -1.27 -10.46
N ASN A 257 -20.78 -0.41 -9.91
CA ASN A 257 -21.01 1.04 -9.81
C ASN A 257 -19.77 1.86 -10.19
N PHE A 258 -18.97 1.38 -11.14
CA PHE A 258 -17.69 1.99 -11.52
C PHE A 258 -17.79 3.49 -11.79
N LYS A 259 -18.87 3.94 -12.46
CA LYS A 259 -19.02 5.36 -12.81
C LYS A 259 -19.01 6.25 -11.57
N LYS A 260 -19.91 6.00 -10.61
CA LYS A 260 -20.05 6.80 -9.40
C LYS A 260 -18.90 6.56 -8.41
N ALA A 261 -18.45 5.31 -8.31
CA ALA A 261 -17.47 4.90 -7.31
C ALA A 261 -16.02 5.24 -7.69
N VAL A 262 -15.70 5.22 -8.99
CA VAL A 262 -14.34 5.43 -9.51
C VAL A 262 -14.31 6.60 -10.49
N TYR A 263 -15.05 6.52 -11.61
CA TYR A 263 -14.87 7.47 -12.72
C TYR A 263 -15.10 8.94 -12.35
N ASP A 264 -16.18 9.21 -11.61
CA ASP A 264 -16.58 10.56 -11.20
C ASP A 264 -15.67 11.15 -10.10
N LYS A 265 -14.91 10.29 -9.39
CA LYS A 265 -14.05 10.68 -8.27
C LYS A 265 -12.56 10.74 -8.63
N THR A 266 -12.12 9.91 -9.58
CA THR A 266 -10.71 9.76 -9.99
C THR A 266 -10.32 10.87 -10.95
N TYR A 267 -9.07 11.34 -10.90
CA TYR A 267 -8.46 12.25 -11.85
C TYR A 267 -7.35 11.57 -12.65
N GLN A 268 -7.05 12.14 -13.81
CA GLN A 268 -5.84 11.74 -14.53
C GLN A 268 -4.64 12.05 -13.66
N GLY A 269 -3.61 11.22 -13.72
CA GLY A 269 -2.44 11.39 -12.87
C GLY A 269 -2.56 10.86 -11.45
N ASP A 270 -3.72 10.32 -11.05
CA ASP A 270 -3.86 9.64 -9.77
C ASP A 270 -3.12 8.28 -9.79
N ALA A 271 -2.59 7.89 -8.64
CA ALA A 271 -2.13 6.53 -8.42
C ALA A 271 -3.27 5.68 -7.84
N ILE A 272 -3.29 4.38 -8.20
CA ILE A 272 -4.25 3.43 -7.65
C ILE A 272 -3.51 2.18 -7.20
N SER A 273 -3.70 1.77 -5.95
CA SER A 273 -3.29 0.44 -5.49
C SER A 273 -4.44 -0.55 -5.61
N LEU A 274 -4.16 -1.70 -6.22
CA LEU A 274 -5.07 -2.83 -6.25
C LEU A 274 -4.73 -3.73 -5.07
N VAL A 275 -5.75 -4.01 -4.26
CA VAL A 275 -5.59 -4.78 -3.03
C VAL A 275 -6.39 -6.07 -3.10
N ASN A 276 -5.93 -7.06 -2.33
CA ASN A 276 -6.72 -8.25 -2.07
C ASN A 276 -7.83 -7.97 -1.04
N SER A 277 -8.58 -9.02 -0.68
CA SER A 277 -9.65 -8.96 0.34
C SER A 277 -9.18 -8.37 1.67
N LYS A 278 -7.92 -8.60 2.06
CA LYS A 278 -7.32 -8.10 3.30
C LYS A 278 -6.66 -6.73 3.20
N GLY A 279 -6.85 -6.03 2.07
CA GLY A 279 -6.32 -4.67 1.91
C GLY A 279 -4.83 -4.59 1.62
N VAL A 280 -4.14 -5.73 1.42
CA VAL A 280 -2.73 -5.76 1.05
C VAL A 280 -2.59 -5.52 -0.45
N ALA A 281 -1.80 -4.51 -0.81
CA ALA A 281 -1.61 -4.13 -2.21
C ALA A 281 -0.61 -5.06 -2.88
N TYR A 282 -1.04 -5.67 -3.98
CA TYR A 282 -0.21 -6.54 -4.81
C TYR A 282 0.14 -5.88 -6.15
N HIS A 283 -0.49 -4.75 -6.48
CA HIS A 283 -0.21 -4.01 -7.69
C HIS A 283 -0.50 -2.52 -7.51
N THR A 284 0.22 -1.67 -8.24
CA THR A 284 -0.03 -0.23 -8.28
C THR A 284 -0.01 0.23 -9.74
N ILE A 285 -1.04 0.99 -10.13
CA ILE A 285 -1.21 1.54 -11.48
C ILE A 285 -1.33 3.06 -11.43
N PHE A 286 -1.13 3.71 -12.56
CA PHE A 286 -1.27 5.15 -12.71
C PHE A 286 -2.35 5.49 -13.71
N VAL A 287 -3.29 6.35 -13.33
CA VAL A 287 -4.44 6.74 -14.15
C VAL A 287 -3.96 7.65 -15.25
N ASN A 288 -4.31 7.30 -16.49
CA ASN A 288 -3.89 8.02 -17.68
C ASN A 288 -5.08 8.77 -18.28
N LYS A 289 -5.39 8.62 -19.57
CA LYS A 289 -6.33 9.50 -20.27
C LYS A 289 -7.78 9.20 -19.91
N ARG A 290 -8.56 10.24 -19.62
CA ARG A 290 -10.01 10.13 -19.44
C ARG A 290 -10.72 9.95 -20.78
N ASN A 291 -11.68 9.02 -20.82
CA ASN A 291 -12.62 8.82 -21.92
C ASN A 291 -14.05 9.13 -21.44
N THR A 292 -14.56 10.29 -21.82
CA THR A 292 -15.91 10.76 -21.42
C THR A 292 -17.03 9.97 -22.10
N SER A 293 -16.88 9.62 -23.37
CA SER A 293 -17.88 8.84 -24.11
C SER A 293 -18.11 7.45 -23.52
N LYS A 294 -17.08 6.84 -22.92
CA LYS A 294 -17.17 5.51 -22.30
C LYS A 294 -17.32 5.53 -20.78
N SER A 295 -17.24 6.71 -20.16
CA SER A 295 -17.11 6.85 -18.69
C SER A 295 -16.02 5.92 -18.12
N ASP A 296 -14.83 5.99 -18.73
CA ASP A 296 -13.67 5.14 -18.40
C ASP A 296 -12.37 5.94 -18.50
N PHE A 297 -11.25 5.34 -18.08
CA PHE A 297 -9.91 5.85 -18.29
C PHE A 297 -9.03 4.81 -18.98
N SER A 298 -7.98 5.25 -19.67
CA SER A 298 -6.78 4.43 -19.80
C SER A 298 -5.96 4.51 -18.51
N TYR A 299 -5.11 3.52 -18.27
CA TYR A 299 -4.14 3.51 -17.17
C TYR A 299 -2.77 3.11 -17.74
N VAL A 300 -1.72 3.16 -16.95
CA VAL A 300 -0.37 2.70 -17.34
C VAL A 300 0.27 1.92 -16.20
N ALA A 301 1.09 0.93 -16.54
CA ALA A 301 1.79 0.07 -15.59
C ALA A 301 2.95 -0.69 -16.27
N HIS A 302 3.99 -1.03 -15.49
CA HIS A 302 5.12 -1.84 -15.98
C HIS A 302 4.95 -3.35 -15.79
N SER A 303 4.01 -3.79 -14.96
CA SER A 303 3.80 -5.22 -14.61
C SER A 303 2.46 -5.78 -15.08
N ASP A 304 1.78 -5.11 -16.02
CA ASP A 304 0.57 -5.61 -16.68
C ASP A 304 0.87 -6.03 -18.12
N SER A 305 0.38 -7.20 -18.52
CA SER A 305 0.81 -7.85 -19.78
C SER A 305 -0.03 -7.51 -21.02
N LYS A 306 -1.15 -6.74 -20.92
CA LYS A 306 -1.92 -6.19 -22.07
C LYS A 306 -3.16 -5.36 -21.67
N ASN A 307 -3.50 -4.41 -22.56
CA ASN A 307 -4.67 -3.52 -22.61
C ASN A 307 -4.83 -2.48 -21.48
N HIS A 308 -4.01 -1.45 -21.60
CA HIS A 308 -4.00 -0.24 -20.79
C HIS A 308 -5.16 0.74 -21.12
N ASN A 309 -6.06 0.39 -22.04
CA ASN A 309 -7.10 1.32 -22.53
C ASN A 309 -8.36 1.38 -21.66
N SER A 310 -8.50 0.51 -20.65
CA SER A 310 -9.69 0.43 -19.81
C SER A 310 -9.34 0.16 -18.35
N LEU A 311 -9.37 1.21 -17.54
CA LEU A 311 -9.27 1.14 -16.09
C LEU A 311 -10.46 0.37 -15.53
N LYS A 312 -11.68 0.63 -16.04
CA LYS A 312 -12.90 -0.11 -15.68
C LYS A 312 -12.72 -1.61 -15.83
N GLY A 313 -12.23 -2.07 -16.97
CA GLY A 313 -11.95 -3.48 -17.20
C GLY A 313 -10.90 -4.02 -16.23
N ARG A 314 -9.86 -3.23 -15.95
CA ARG A 314 -8.75 -3.64 -15.10
C ARG A 314 -9.10 -3.80 -13.63
N VAL A 315 -9.95 -2.92 -13.08
CA VAL A 315 -10.28 -2.90 -11.65
C VAL A 315 -11.62 -3.55 -11.32
N SER A 316 -12.39 -3.98 -12.33
CA SER A 316 -13.70 -4.62 -12.12
C SER A 316 -13.60 -5.83 -11.20
N GLY A 317 -14.30 -5.80 -10.07
CA GLY A 317 -14.28 -6.90 -9.09
C GLY A 317 -13.06 -6.91 -8.18
N ILE A 318 -12.27 -5.83 -8.16
CA ILE A 318 -11.07 -5.67 -7.34
C ILE A 318 -11.29 -4.50 -6.39
N ARG A 319 -10.91 -4.64 -5.12
CA ARG A 319 -10.89 -3.53 -4.16
C ARG A 319 -9.67 -2.66 -4.45
N ILE A 320 -9.84 -1.35 -4.46
CA ILE A 320 -8.78 -0.41 -4.83
C ILE A 320 -8.69 0.77 -3.88
N TYR A 321 -7.49 1.34 -3.75
CA TYR A 321 -7.26 2.63 -3.11
C TYR A 321 -6.83 3.64 -4.16
N ILE A 322 -7.59 4.72 -4.29
CA ILE A 322 -7.28 5.85 -5.18
C ILE A 322 -6.63 6.94 -4.33
N TYR A 323 -5.44 7.40 -4.73
CA TYR A 323 -4.70 8.46 -4.04
C TYR A 323 -4.84 9.77 -4.84
N TYR A 324 -5.44 10.79 -4.23
CA TYR A 324 -5.56 12.13 -4.81
C TYR A 324 -4.37 12.98 -4.33
N LEU A 325 -3.56 13.46 -5.28
CA LEU A 325 -2.22 13.98 -5.02
C LEU A 325 -2.11 15.51 -5.04
#